data_AF-A0A535MDD5-F1
#
_entry.id   AF-A0A535MDD5-F1
#
_cell.length_a   1.000
_cell.length_b   1.000
_cell.length_c   1.000
_cell.angle_alpha   90.00
_cell.angle_beta   90.00
_cell.angle_gamma   90.00
#
_symmetry.space_group_name_H-M   'P 1'
#
loop_
_entity.id
_entity.type
_entity.pdbx_description
1 polymer ?
#
loop_
_entity_poly.entity_id
_entity_poly.type
_entity_poly.pdbx_seq_one_letter_code
_entity_poly.pdbx_strand_id
1 'polypeptide(L)'
;MPPAVQLLAFAFALAMAYLSYVGFRRRHFGLGGFVFWEIIWAGLVVVSLAPGLFQPLARTFRVARLLDLVVVVGMLVLGAVTYQNYVTVQRLRRQVERLVRDLALAEVPEASKTPRAES
;
A
#
# COMPACT_ATOMS: atom_id res chain seq x y z
N MET A 1 -29.18 -12.51 1.28
CA MET A 1 -28.04 -12.27 2.19
C MET A 1 -28.61 -11.94 3.56
N PRO A 2 -28.17 -12.58 4.66
CA PRO A 2 -28.66 -12.27 5.99
C PRO A 2 -28.29 -10.83 6.39
N PRO A 3 -29.19 -10.08 7.07
CA PRO A 3 -29.01 -8.65 7.38
C PRO A 3 -27.76 -8.35 8.23
N ALA A 4 -27.26 -9.33 8.98
CA ALA A 4 -26.05 -9.22 9.79
C ALA A 4 -24.78 -8.94 8.95
N VAL A 5 -24.67 -9.50 7.74
CA VAL A 5 -23.46 -9.33 6.89
C VAL A 5 -23.38 -7.93 6.32
N GLN A 6 -24.52 -7.30 5.99
CA GLN A 6 -24.55 -5.91 5.53
C GLN A 6 -24.16 -4.94 6.64
N LEU A 7 -24.65 -5.16 7.86
CA LEU A 7 -24.30 -4.33 9.01
C LEU A 7 -22.80 -4.41 9.33
N LEU A 8 -22.23 -5.62 9.25
CA LEU A 8 -20.81 -5.85 9.50
C LEU A 8 -19.94 -5.26 8.39
N ALA A 9 -20.34 -5.41 7.12
CA ALA A 9 -19.65 -4.78 5.99
C ALA A 9 -19.69 -3.24 6.07
N PHE A 10 -20.82 -2.67 6.48
CA PHE A 10 -20.98 -1.22 6.64
C PHE A 10 -20.12 -0.69 7.79
N ALA A 11 -20.15 -1.35 8.96
CA ALA A 11 -19.31 -0.99 10.09
C ALA A 11 -17.81 -1.11 9.76
N PHE A 12 -17.44 -2.17 9.02
CA PHE A 12 -16.06 -2.38 8.58
C PHE A 12 -15.60 -1.30 7.60
N ALA A 13 -16.45 -0.92 6.65
CA ALA A 13 -16.17 0.17 5.71
C ALA A 13 -16.02 1.52 6.44
N LEU A 14 -16.88 1.81 7.43
CA LEU A 14 -16.80 3.04 8.21
C LEU A 14 -15.51 3.10 9.05
N ALA A 15 -15.15 1.98 9.68
CA ALA A 15 -13.91 1.84 10.43
C ALA A 15 -12.68 2.05 9.52
N MET A 16 -12.70 1.48 8.31
CA MET A 16 -11.59 1.59 7.37
C MET A 16 -11.47 2.93 6.67
N ALA A 17 -12.58 3.60 6.39
CA ALA A 17 -12.58 5.00 5.95
C ALA A 17 -12.00 5.91 7.05
N TYR A 18 -12.38 5.67 8.32
CA TYR A 18 -11.84 6.40 9.45
C TYR A 18 -10.33 6.16 9.65
N LEU A 19 -9.87 4.91 9.55
CA LEU A 19 -8.44 4.56 9.62
C LEU A 19 -7.65 5.18 8.46
N SER A 20 -8.19 5.19 7.25
CA SER A 20 -7.59 5.85 6.07
C SER A 20 -7.49 7.37 6.27
N TYR A 21 -8.54 7.98 6.83
CA TYR A 21 -8.57 9.41 7.16
C TYR A 21 -7.59 9.78 8.28
N VAL A 22 -7.46 8.95 9.32
CA VAL A 22 -6.45 9.14 10.39
C VAL A 22 -5.04 8.96 9.84
N GLY A 23 -4.82 8.01 8.93
CA GLY A 23 -3.55 7.80 8.24
C GLY A 23 -3.14 8.99 7.36
N PHE A 24 -4.10 9.60 6.66
CA PHE A 24 -3.91 10.84 5.90
C PHE A 24 -3.56 12.03 6.80
N ARG A 25 -4.27 12.20 7.94
CA ARG A 25 -4.03 13.31 8.86
C ARG A 25 -2.64 13.27 9.53
N ARG A 26 -2.03 12.08 9.64
CA ARG A 26 -0.67 11.89 10.18
C ARG A 26 0.47 12.14 9.17
N ARG A 27 0.19 12.67 7.96
CA ARG A 27 1.17 13.01 6.89
C ARG A 27 2.09 11.86 6.46
N HIS A 28 1.79 10.61 6.81
CA HIS A 28 2.60 9.44 6.40
C HIS A 28 2.36 9.03 4.94
N PHE A 29 1.28 9.52 4.31
CA PHE A 29 0.90 9.20 2.94
C PHE A 29 0.62 10.48 2.14
N GLY A 30 1.08 10.53 0.88
CA GLY A 30 0.69 11.57 -0.07
C GLY A 30 -0.78 11.41 -0.50
N LEU A 31 -1.36 12.48 -1.06
CA LEU A 31 -2.77 12.54 -1.50
C LEU A 31 -3.20 11.34 -2.37
N GLY A 32 -2.28 10.83 -3.20
CA GLY A 32 -2.53 9.67 -4.06
C GLY A 32 -2.76 8.36 -3.30
N GLY A 33 -2.07 8.14 -2.17
CA GLY A 33 -2.28 6.96 -1.34
C GLY A 33 -3.65 6.97 -0.67
N PHE A 34 -4.09 8.13 -0.20
CA PHE A 34 -5.42 8.30 0.40
C PHE A 34 -6.54 8.02 -0.61
N VAL A 35 -6.47 8.63 -1.81
CA VAL A 35 -7.47 8.41 -2.87
C VAL A 35 -7.52 6.95 -3.31
N PHE A 36 -6.35 6.29 -3.43
CA PHE A 36 -6.29 4.87 -3.77
C PHE A 36 -7.04 3.99 -2.76
N TRP A 37 -6.78 4.19 -1.46
CA TRP A 37 -7.45 3.41 -0.41
C TRP A 37 -8.94 3.71 -0.31
N GLU A 38 -9.35 4.97 -0.46
CA GLU A 38 -10.77 5.34 -0.50
C GLU A 38 -11.52 4.67 -1.66
N ILE A 39 -10.92 4.58 -2.86
CA ILE A 39 -11.53 3.86 -4.00
C ILE A 39 -11.73 2.39 -3.69
N ILE A 40 -10.77 1.74 -3.01
CA ILE A 40 -10.88 0.32 -2.61
C ILE A 40 -12.03 0.13 -1.63
N TRP A 41 -12.11 0.95 -0.58
CA TRP A 41 -13.17 0.84 0.43
C TRP A 41 -14.55 1.16 -0.15
N ALA A 42 -14.65 2.22 -0.95
CA ALA A 42 -15.88 2.58 -1.64
C ALA A 42 -16.32 1.47 -2.61
N GLY A 43 -15.40 0.88 -3.37
CA GLY A 43 -15.68 -0.26 -4.24
C GLY A 43 -16.23 -1.47 -3.47
N LEU A 44 -15.65 -1.78 -2.31
CA LEU A 44 -16.09 -2.89 -1.46
C LEU A 44 -17.51 -2.68 -0.92
N VAL A 45 -17.85 -1.45 -0.53
CA VAL A 45 -19.21 -1.05 -0.12
C VAL A 45 -20.19 -1.22 -1.29
N VAL A 46 -19.85 -0.72 -2.48
CA VAL A 46 -20.70 -0.83 -3.68
C VAL A 46 -20.97 -2.29 -4.05
N VAL A 47 -19.94 -3.14 -4.03
CA VAL A 47 -20.08 -4.58 -4.28
C VAL A 47 -20.97 -5.26 -3.24
N SER A 48 -20.90 -4.82 -1.98
CA SER A 48 -21.71 -5.37 -0.89
C SER A 48 -23.18 -4.95 -0.96
N LEU A 49 -23.48 -3.68 -1.29
CA LEU A 49 -24.85 -3.18 -1.37
C LEU A 49 -25.56 -3.60 -2.67
N ALA A 50 -24.83 -3.73 -3.77
CA ALA A 50 -25.41 -3.98 -5.09
C ALA A 50 -24.73 -5.15 -5.83
N PRO A 51 -24.84 -6.40 -5.32
CA PRO A 51 -24.26 -7.57 -5.99
C PRO A 51 -24.88 -7.84 -7.38
N GLY A 52 -26.07 -7.28 -7.65
CA GLY A 52 -26.77 -7.39 -8.93
C GLY A 52 -26.04 -6.71 -10.10
N LEU A 53 -25.32 -5.60 -9.86
CA LEU A 53 -24.58 -4.88 -10.90
C LEU A 53 -23.46 -5.72 -11.52
N PHE A 54 -22.92 -6.66 -10.75
CA PHE A 54 -21.80 -7.49 -11.16
C PHE A 54 -22.21 -8.90 -11.61
N GLN A 55 -23.50 -9.23 -11.61
CA GLN A 55 -24.00 -10.48 -12.19
C GLN A 55 -23.60 -10.70 -13.67
N PRO A 56 -23.62 -9.67 -14.55
CA PRO A 56 -23.18 -9.84 -15.95
C PRO A 56 -21.69 -10.19 -16.04
N LEU A 57 -20.84 -9.54 -15.23
CA LEU A 57 -19.41 -9.84 -15.15
C LEU A 57 -19.17 -11.26 -14.64
N ALA A 58 -19.89 -11.69 -13.61
CA ALA A 58 -19.77 -13.05 -13.07
C ALA A 58 -20.10 -14.14 -14.12
N ARG A 59 -21.10 -13.88 -14.98
CA ARG A 59 -21.45 -14.78 -16.09
C ARG A 59 -20.38 -14.85 -17.17
N THR A 60 -19.77 -13.72 -17.53
CA THR A 60 -18.67 -13.68 -18.52
C THR A 60 -17.43 -14.44 -18.04
N PHE A 61 -17.07 -14.28 -16.76
CA PHE A 61 -15.90 -14.93 -16.17
C PHE A 61 -16.16 -16.38 -15.71
N ARG A 62 -17.37 -16.93 -15.91
CA ARG A 62 -17.81 -18.26 -15.44
C ARG A 62 -17.52 -18.54 -13.96
N VAL A 63 -17.52 -17.50 -13.13
CA VAL A 63 -17.23 -17.66 -11.70
C VAL A 63 -18.53 -17.99 -10.98
N ALA A 64 -18.57 -19.11 -10.27
CA ALA A 64 -19.78 -19.57 -9.56
C ALA A 64 -20.22 -18.59 -8.45
N ARG A 65 -19.29 -17.78 -7.94
CA ARG A 65 -19.53 -16.74 -6.93
C ARG A 65 -18.81 -15.45 -7.28
N LEU A 66 -19.52 -14.34 -7.11
CA LEU A 66 -18.96 -12.99 -7.21
C LEU A 66 -17.82 -12.75 -6.21
N LEU A 67 -17.91 -13.38 -5.03
CA LEU A 67 -16.89 -13.31 -3.99
C LEU A 67 -15.53 -13.83 -4.47
N ASP A 68 -15.49 -14.90 -5.26
CA ASP A 68 -14.23 -15.49 -5.70
C ASP A 68 -13.46 -14.51 -6.60
N LEU A 69 -14.19 -13.78 -7.46
CA LEU A 69 -13.60 -12.74 -8.31
C LEU A 69 -13.04 -11.58 -7.47
N VAL A 70 -13.81 -11.13 -6.47
CA VAL A 70 -13.38 -10.04 -5.57
C VAL A 70 -12.13 -10.46 -4.78
N VAL A 71 -12.08 -11.69 -4.30
CA VAL A 71 -10.93 -12.23 -3.56
C VAL A 71 -9.70 -12.31 -4.46
N VAL A 72 -9.83 -12.85 -5.68
CA VAL A 72 -8.70 -12.95 -6.62
C VAL A 72 -8.17 -11.57 -7.00
N VAL A 73 -9.06 -10.63 -7.36
CA VAL A 73 -8.66 -9.25 -7.71
C VAL A 73 -8.04 -8.55 -6.50
N GLY A 74 -8.65 -8.68 -5.32
CA GLY A 74 -8.11 -8.11 -4.08
C GLY A 74 -6.72 -8.65 -3.77
N MET A 75 -6.49 -9.95 -3.97
CA MET A 75 -5.20 -10.59 -3.75
C MET A 75 -4.13 -10.12 -4.75
N LEU A 76 -4.49 -9.92 -6.02
CA LEU A 76 -3.60 -9.33 -7.02
C LEU A 76 -3.23 -7.88 -6.67
N VAL A 77 -4.21 -7.08 -6.26
CA VAL A 77 -3.99 -5.68 -5.84
C VAL A 77 -3.10 -5.62 -4.60
N LEU A 78 -3.38 -6.44 -3.57
CA LEU A 78 -2.56 -6.55 -2.36
C LEU A 78 -1.13 -6.98 -2.68
N GLY A 79 -0.97 -7.95 -3.59
CA GLY A 79 0.33 -8.40 -4.06
C GLY A 79 1.12 -7.26 -4.73
N ALA A 80 0.48 -6.51 -5.63
CA ALA A 80 1.09 -5.36 -6.30
C ALA A 80 1.50 -4.26 -5.31
N VAL A 81 0.60 -3.91 -4.37
CA VAL A 81 0.87 -2.90 -3.33
C VAL A 81 2.02 -3.35 -2.43
N THR A 82 2.05 -4.62 -2.02
CA THR A 82 3.11 -5.17 -1.18
C THR A 82 4.44 -5.18 -1.91
N TYR A 83 4.46 -5.56 -3.19
CA TYR A 83 5.64 -5.50 -4.03
C TYR A 83 6.16 -4.06 -4.19
N GLN A 84 5.26 -3.10 -4.47
CA GLN A 84 5.64 -1.70 -4.59
C GLN A 84 6.18 -1.12 -3.27
N ASN A 85 5.60 -1.53 -2.14
CA ASN A 85 6.10 -1.18 -0.81
C ASN A 85 7.53 -1.75 -0.61
N TYR A 86 7.74 -3.03 -0.89
CA TYR A 86 9.07 -3.66 -0.82
C TYR A 86 10.12 -2.91 -1.64
N VAL A 87 9.80 -2.57 -2.90
CA VAL A 87 10.70 -1.81 -3.77
C VAL A 87 11.00 -0.42 -3.19
N THR A 88 9.98 0.25 -2.65
CA THR A 88 10.12 1.59 -2.04
C THR A 88 11.02 1.54 -0.81
N VAL A 89 10.80 0.57 0.08
CA VAL A 89 11.65 0.35 1.27
C VAL A 89 13.09 0.08 0.87
N GLN A 90 13.33 -0.74 -0.17
CA GLN A 90 14.70 -1.02 -0.62
C GLN A 90 15.38 0.15 -1.34
N ARG A 91 14.62 1.06 -1.94
CA ARG A 91 15.18 2.32 -2.45
C ARG A 91 15.56 3.24 -1.30
N LEU A 92 14.69 3.36 -0.30
CA LEU A 92 14.91 4.20 0.87
C LEU A 92 16.13 3.73 1.68
N ARG A 93 16.26 2.42 1.91
CA ARG A 93 17.43 1.82 2.55
C ARG A 93 18.73 2.20 1.83
N ARG A 94 18.76 2.07 0.50
CA ARG A 94 19.94 2.41 -0.32
C ARG A 94 20.27 3.90 -0.28
N GLN A 95 19.28 4.78 -0.17
CA GLN A 95 19.51 6.22 -0.02
C GLN A 95 20.12 6.54 1.35
N VAL A 96 19.60 5.92 2.42
CA VAL A 96 20.14 6.07 3.77
C VAL A 96 21.59 5.55 3.84
N GLU A 97 21.88 4.38 3.27
CA GLU A 97 23.24 3.83 3.22
C GLU A 97 24.23 4.77 2.50
N ARG A 98 23.80 5.41 1.39
CA ARG A 98 24.62 6.41 0.70
C ARG A 98 24.83 7.66 1.55
N LEU A 99 23.76 8.21 2.14
CA LEU A 99 23.83 9.38 3.00
C LEU A 99 24.81 9.17 4.16
N VAL A 100 24.72 8.02 4.84
CA VAL A 100 25.63 7.68 5.94
C VAL A 100 27.08 7.52 5.45
N ARG A 101 27.29 6.90 4.27
CA ARG A 101 28.63 6.80 3.68
C ARG A 101 29.21 8.17 3.33
N ASP A 102 28.43 9.03 2.72
CA ASP A 102 28.86 10.37 2.31
C ASP A 102 29.20 11.23 3.53
N LEU A 103 28.39 11.15 4.60
CA LEU A 103 28.67 11.79 5.89
C LEU A 103 29.98 11.27 6.51
N ALA A 104 30.16 9.95 6.55
CA ALA A 104 31.37 9.34 7.13
C ALA A 104 32.64 9.71 6.35
N LEU A 105 32.57 9.83 5.02
CA LEU A 105 33.69 10.26 4.19
C LEU A 105 33.99 11.76 4.34
N ALA A 106 32.95 12.58 4.53
CA ALA A 106 33.10 14.02 4.77
C ALA A 106 33.74 14.32 6.14
N GLU A 107 33.53 13.45 7.13
CA GLU A 107 34.10 13.57 8.47
C GLU A 107 35.56 13.11 8.58
N VAL A 108 36.16 12.51 7.54
CA VAL A 108 37.60 12.15 7.53
C VAL A 108 38.43 13.36 7.02
N PRO A 109 39.02 14.18 7.89
CA PRO A 109 39.76 15.37 7.47
C PRO A 109 41.23 14.98 7.35
N GLU A 110 41.75 14.87 6.12
CA GLU A 110 43.17 15.06 5.73
C GLU A 110 44.28 14.31 6.52
N ALA A 111 43.97 13.42 7.47
CA ALA A 111 44.94 12.80 8.36
C ALA A 111 45.76 11.67 7.70
N SER A 112 45.45 11.33 6.44
CA SER A 112 46.14 10.29 5.67
C SER A 112 46.97 10.83 4.50
N LYS A 113 47.09 12.15 4.33
CA LYS A 113 47.90 12.75 3.25
C LYS A 113 49.35 13.04 3.62
N THR A 114 49.86 12.55 4.75
CA THR A 114 51.31 12.56 4.99
C THR A 114 51.93 11.44 4.14
N PRO A 115 52.72 11.74 3.11
CA PRO A 115 53.47 10.70 2.41
C PRO A 115 54.33 10.00 3.45
N ARG A 116 54.24 8.67 3.54
CA ARG A 116 55.32 7.86 4.12
C ARG A 116 56.54 8.08 3.22
N ALA A 117 57.24 9.19 3.43
CA ALA A 117 58.59 9.37 2.96
C ALA A 117 59.43 8.37 3.76
N GLU A 118 59.86 7.37 3.03
CA GLU A 118 61.06 6.55 3.23
C GLU A 118 62.04 7.13 4.27
N SER A 119 62.35 6.30 5.27
CA SER A 119 63.57 6.37 6.08
C SER A 119 63.93 4.97 6.55
#